data_AF-A0A7S3SIR7-F1
#
_entry.id   AF-A0A7S3SIR7-F1
#
_cell.length_a   1.000
_cell.length_b   1.000
_cell.length_c   1.000
_cell.angle_alpha   90.00
_cell.angle_beta   90.00
_cell.angle_gamma   90.00
#
_symmetry.space_group_name_H-M   'P 1'
#
loop_
_entity.id
_entity.type
_entity.pdbx_description
1 polymer ?
#
loop_
_entity_poly.entity_id
_entity_poly.type
_entity_poly.pdbx_seq_one_letter_code
_entity_poly.pdbx_strand_id
1 'polypeptide(L)'
;SIPLLPALACVLAARAAVAFHCYSDVELGPVVQPINKGLAVDDSTFLGCPSKLPWVWPNTMQPVQSLRFFKAWRTDWPEAQRESTWQRIADYVLTNDAKILMGTQITCNDEEDNQDWEWTKQFLQLFTPDQIMGVSVGNELELLWKKTSEDA
;
A
#
# COMPACT_ATOMS: atom_id res chain seq x y z
N SER A 1 61.32 19.90 18.11
CA SER A 1 60.25 20.69 18.75
C SER A 1 58.91 20.19 18.27
N ILE A 2 58.10 19.70 19.20
CA ILE A 2 56.72 19.27 19.00
C ILE A 2 55.84 20.54 18.91
N PRO A 3 54.71 20.49 18.18
CA PRO A 3 53.48 20.81 18.86
C PRO A 3 52.44 19.69 18.72
N LEU A 4 51.84 19.43 19.88
CA LEU A 4 50.73 18.52 20.15
C LEU A 4 49.42 19.30 19.96
N LEU A 5 48.44 18.64 19.31
CA LEU A 5 46.97 18.74 19.51
C LEU A 5 46.22 20.02 19.05
N PRO A 6 44.89 19.96 18.77
CA PRO A 6 43.92 18.96 19.26
C PRO A 6 42.97 18.31 18.24
N ALA A 7 42.35 17.24 18.74
CA ALA A 7 41.16 16.58 18.28
C ALA A 7 40.08 17.53 17.72
N LEU A 8 39.41 17.15 16.63
CA LEU A 8 37.97 16.87 16.64
C LEU A 8 37.46 16.42 15.26
N ALA A 9 36.47 15.54 15.32
CA ALA A 9 35.39 15.44 14.34
C ALA A 9 35.75 14.93 12.93
N CYS A 10 35.86 13.60 12.82
CA CYS A 10 34.89 12.92 11.98
C CYS A 10 34.64 11.53 12.55
N VAL A 11 33.98 11.49 13.72
CA VAL A 11 33.12 10.36 14.04
C VAL A 11 32.10 10.33 12.91
N LEU A 12 32.39 9.54 11.88
CA LEU A 12 31.40 9.10 10.93
C LEU A 12 30.40 8.34 11.77
N ALA A 13 29.38 9.05 12.23
CA ALA A 13 28.14 8.48 12.68
C ALA A 13 27.59 7.74 11.46
N ALA A 14 28.00 6.49 11.31
CA ALA A 14 27.21 5.49 10.64
C ALA A 14 25.88 5.53 11.38
N ARG A 15 24.95 6.35 10.89
CA ARG A 15 23.54 6.13 11.13
C ARG A 15 23.30 4.75 10.55
N ALA A 16 23.39 3.75 11.41
CA ALA A 16 22.78 2.46 11.18
C ALA A 16 21.31 2.80 10.96
N ALA A 17 20.93 2.98 9.70
CA ALA A 17 19.59 2.68 9.28
C ALA A 17 19.37 1.28 9.83
N VAL A 18 18.51 1.16 10.85
CA VAL A 18 18.08 -0.14 11.33
C VAL A 18 17.59 -0.84 10.07
N ALA A 19 18.36 -1.82 9.61
CA ALA A 19 18.03 -2.54 8.41
C ALA A 19 16.67 -3.15 8.66
N PHE A 20 15.67 -2.73 7.90
CA PHE A 20 14.37 -3.38 7.92
C PHE A 20 14.65 -4.83 7.49
N HIS A 21 14.62 -5.75 8.46
CA HIS A 21 14.83 -7.16 8.17
C HIS A 21 13.48 -7.74 7.78
N CYS A 22 13.37 -8.25 6.54
CA CYS A 22 12.15 -8.89 6.04
C CYS A 22 11.94 -10.31 6.61
N TYR A 23 12.67 -10.69 7.66
CA TYR A 23 12.46 -11.94 8.37
C TYR A 23 12.13 -11.61 9.83
N SER A 24 11.17 -12.35 10.37
CA SER A 24 10.74 -12.27 11.75
C SER A 24 10.71 -13.70 12.28
N ASP A 25 11.22 -13.91 13.49
CA ASP A 25 11.09 -15.16 14.24
C ASP A 25 9.77 -15.24 15.02
N VAL A 26 8.88 -14.26 14.83
CA VAL A 26 7.55 -14.23 15.43
C VAL A 26 6.68 -15.33 14.82
N GLU A 27 6.33 -16.30 15.65
CA GLU A 27 5.35 -17.33 15.34
C GLU A 27 3.93 -16.82 15.65
N LEU A 28 3.15 -16.54 14.60
CA LEU A 28 1.79 -16.00 14.70
C LEU A 28 0.71 -17.10 14.90
N GLY A 29 1.12 -18.36 15.00
CA GLY A 29 0.22 -19.50 15.04
C GLY A 29 -0.49 -19.78 13.70
N PRO A 30 -1.46 -20.70 13.69
CA PRO A 30 -2.17 -21.07 12.48
C PRO A 30 -3.14 -19.98 12.03
N VAL A 31 -3.24 -19.78 10.71
CA VAL A 31 -4.23 -18.88 10.13
C VAL A 31 -5.58 -19.59 10.10
N VAL A 32 -6.54 -19.07 10.87
CA VAL A 32 -7.91 -19.61 10.92
C VAL A 32 -8.70 -19.12 9.70
N GLN A 33 -9.23 -20.05 8.91
CA GLN A 33 -10.02 -19.76 7.69
C GLN A 33 -9.31 -18.77 6.73
N PRO A 34 -8.12 -19.12 6.21
CA PRO A 34 -7.33 -18.24 5.34
C PRO A 34 -8.09 -17.78 4.10
N ILE A 35 -8.99 -18.63 3.58
CA ILE A 35 -9.81 -18.39 2.41
C ILE A 35 -10.80 -17.24 2.60
N ASN A 36 -11.15 -16.96 3.85
CA ASN A 36 -12.07 -15.87 4.24
C ASN A 36 -11.31 -14.61 4.68
N LYS A 37 -9.98 -14.58 4.54
CA LYS A 37 -9.14 -13.45 4.94
C LYS A 37 -8.53 -12.76 3.72
N GLY A 38 -8.20 -11.48 3.91
CA GLY A 38 -7.49 -10.68 2.92
C GLY A 38 -6.53 -9.71 3.58
N LEU A 39 -5.69 -9.07 2.77
CA LEU A 39 -4.77 -8.01 3.20
C LEU A 39 -5.30 -6.65 2.79
N ALA A 40 -5.35 -5.72 3.74
CA ALA A 40 -5.45 -4.30 3.41
C ALA A 40 -4.04 -3.81 3.07
N VAL A 41 -3.85 -3.32 1.85
CA VAL A 41 -2.56 -2.82 1.38
C VAL A 41 -2.52 -1.31 1.63
N ASP A 42 -1.61 -0.89 2.49
CA ASP A 42 -1.40 0.52 2.81
C ASP A 42 -0.68 1.28 1.68
N ASP A 43 -0.77 2.60 1.72
CA ASP A 43 -0.16 3.53 0.76
C ASP A 43 1.35 3.29 0.55
N SER A 44 2.10 2.99 1.62
CA SER A 44 3.55 2.78 1.55
C SER A 44 3.89 1.47 0.83
N THR A 45 3.14 0.41 1.13
CA THR A 45 3.28 -0.88 0.46
C THR A 45 2.86 -0.79 -1.01
N PHE A 46 1.75 -0.11 -1.30
CA PHE A 46 1.24 0.08 -2.66
C PHE A 46 2.26 0.79 -3.55
N LEU A 47 2.81 1.92 -3.09
CA LEU A 47 3.74 2.73 -3.88
C LEU A 47 5.16 2.14 -3.88
N GLY A 48 5.70 1.83 -2.71
CA GLY A 48 7.11 1.48 -2.55
C GLY A 48 7.43 0.00 -2.80
N CYS A 49 6.47 -0.88 -2.54
CA CYS A 49 6.70 -2.33 -2.48
C CYS A 49 5.63 -3.19 -3.19
N PRO A 50 5.05 -2.80 -4.33
CA PRO A 50 3.93 -3.54 -4.95
C PRO A 50 4.30 -4.98 -5.33
N SER A 51 5.58 -5.21 -5.68
CA SER A 51 6.11 -6.55 -6.02
C SER A 51 6.54 -7.41 -4.81
N LYS A 52 6.31 -6.93 -3.58
CA LYS A 52 6.72 -7.60 -2.34
C LYS A 52 5.55 -8.03 -1.47
N LEU A 53 4.32 -7.97 -2.01
CA LEU A 53 3.15 -8.54 -1.36
C LEU A 53 3.36 -10.05 -1.11
N PRO A 54 3.02 -10.58 0.07
CA PRO A 54 3.25 -11.97 0.40
C PRO A 54 2.22 -12.86 -0.31
N TRP A 55 2.70 -13.91 -1.01
CA TRP A 55 1.83 -14.85 -1.73
C TRP A 55 1.10 -15.81 -0.80
N VAL A 56 1.73 -16.12 0.34
CA VAL A 56 1.18 -16.99 1.38
C VAL A 56 1.15 -16.25 2.71
N TRP A 57 0.22 -16.64 3.58
CA TRP A 57 0.19 -16.10 4.93
C TRP A 57 1.47 -16.49 5.69
N PRO A 58 2.06 -15.56 6.49
CA PRO A 58 3.25 -15.84 7.27
C PRO A 58 3.12 -17.12 8.10
N ASN A 59 4.21 -17.91 8.16
CA ASN A 59 4.26 -19.20 8.87
C ASN A 59 3.27 -20.27 8.34
N THR A 60 2.78 -20.14 7.11
CA THR A 60 1.88 -21.13 6.48
C THR A 60 2.20 -21.37 5.00
N MET A 61 1.52 -22.34 4.39
CA MET A 61 1.48 -22.56 2.94
C MET A 61 0.16 -22.09 2.30
N GLN A 62 -0.66 -21.35 3.05
CA GLN A 62 -2.01 -20.95 2.60
C GLN A 62 -1.91 -19.64 1.83
N PRO A 63 -2.53 -19.53 0.64
CA PRO A 63 -2.39 -18.35 -0.20
C PRO A 63 -3.15 -17.13 0.34
N VAL A 64 -2.66 -15.94 0.00
CA VAL A 64 -3.39 -14.68 0.16
C VAL A 64 -4.19 -14.42 -1.11
N GLN A 65 -5.52 -14.56 -1.04
CA GLN A 65 -6.40 -14.48 -2.21
C GLN A 65 -7.29 -13.25 -2.26
N SER A 66 -7.21 -12.35 -1.27
CA SER A 66 -8.01 -11.12 -1.27
C SER A 66 -7.16 -9.95 -0.83
N LEU A 67 -7.24 -8.86 -1.60
CA LEU A 67 -6.57 -7.58 -1.34
C LEU A 67 -7.62 -6.47 -1.26
N ARG A 68 -7.46 -5.58 -0.28
CA ARG A 68 -8.19 -4.31 -0.22
C ARG A 68 -7.20 -3.19 -0.49
N PHE A 69 -7.54 -2.36 -1.47
CA PHE A 69 -6.85 -1.11 -1.75
C PHE A 69 -7.77 0.04 -1.34
N PHE A 70 -7.21 1.12 -0.83
CA PHE A 70 -8.02 2.26 -0.33
C PHE A 70 -8.25 3.34 -1.37
N LYS A 71 -7.40 3.39 -2.40
CA LYS A 71 -7.40 4.35 -3.50
C LYS A 71 -6.55 3.80 -4.64
N ALA A 72 -6.82 4.22 -5.87
CA ALA A 72 -6.06 3.75 -7.02
C ALA A 72 -4.73 4.51 -7.16
N TRP A 73 -4.73 5.81 -6.84
CA TRP A 73 -3.55 6.67 -6.88
C TRP A 73 -3.75 7.94 -6.06
N ARG A 74 -2.72 8.78 -5.93
CA ARG A 74 -2.81 10.12 -5.33
C ARG A 74 -2.07 11.15 -6.18
N THR A 75 -2.55 12.39 -6.16
CA THR A 75 -1.97 13.52 -6.90
C THR A 75 -0.58 13.90 -6.40
N ASP A 76 -0.27 13.65 -5.12
CA ASP A 76 1.03 13.89 -4.52
C ASP A 76 2.03 12.73 -4.69
N TRP A 77 1.62 11.63 -5.33
CA TRP A 77 2.52 10.53 -5.68
C TRP A 77 3.20 10.78 -7.02
N PRO A 78 4.42 10.25 -7.25
CA PRO A 78 5.14 10.46 -8.50
C PRO A 78 4.39 9.87 -9.70
N GLU A 79 3.79 10.73 -10.53
CA GLU A 79 2.99 10.34 -11.71
C GLU A 79 3.70 9.31 -12.60
N ALA A 80 5.00 9.48 -12.82
CA ALA A 80 5.82 8.58 -13.64
C ALA A 80 5.87 7.13 -13.13
N GLN A 81 5.49 6.88 -11.87
CA GLN A 81 5.46 5.53 -11.29
C GLN A 81 4.09 4.85 -11.41
N ARG A 82 3.00 5.60 -11.67
CA ARG A 82 1.62 5.09 -11.57
C ARG A 82 1.40 3.80 -12.34
N GLU A 83 1.60 3.84 -13.65
CA GLU A 83 1.35 2.69 -14.51
C GLU A 83 2.24 1.51 -14.16
N SER A 84 3.52 1.76 -13.84
CA SER A 84 4.45 0.69 -13.46
C SER A 84 4.09 0.03 -12.12
N THR A 85 3.55 0.80 -11.17
CA THR A 85 3.08 0.30 -9.89
C THR A 85 1.79 -0.49 -10.07
N TRP A 86 0.85 0.03 -10.83
CA TRP A 86 -0.39 -0.65 -11.17
C TRP A 86 -0.13 -1.98 -11.87
N GLN A 87 0.79 -2.02 -12.85
CA GLN A 87 1.15 -3.24 -13.55
C GLN A 87 1.73 -4.29 -12.59
N ARG A 88 2.59 -3.91 -11.64
CA ARG A 88 3.14 -4.86 -10.65
C ARG A 88 2.05 -5.45 -9.76
N ILE A 89 1.03 -4.67 -9.43
CA ILE A 89 -0.13 -5.16 -8.68
C ILE A 89 -0.98 -6.08 -9.55
N ALA A 90 -1.23 -5.70 -10.80
CA ALA A 90 -1.94 -6.54 -11.78
C ALA A 90 -1.23 -7.89 -11.95
N ASP A 91 0.09 -7.89 -12.12
CA ASP A 91 0.89 -9.10 -12.22
C ASP A 91 0.73 -10.00 -10.98
N TYR A 92 0.75 -9.43 -9.77
CA TYR A 92 0.50 -10.17 -8.54
C TYR A 92 -0.90 -10.80 -8.56
N VAL A 93 -1.93 -10.02 -8.87
CA VAL A 93 -3.33 -10.45 -8.79
C VAL A 93 -3.62 -11.54 -9.82
N LEU A 94 -3.16 -11.35 -11.06
CA LEU A 94 -3.32 -12.31 -12.16
C LEU A 94 -2.53 -13.59 -11.91
N THR A 95 -1.32 -13.51 -11.37
CA THR A 95 -0.49 -14.69 -11.10
C THR A 95 -1.05 -15.55 -9.97
N ASN A 96 -1.64 -14.92 -8.95
CA ASN A 96 -2.11 -15.60 -7.74
C ASN A 96 -3.62 -15.88 -7.72
N ASP A 97 -4.33 -15.54 -8.81
CA ASP A 97 -5.80 -15.57 -8.88
C ASP A 97 -6.45 -14.87 -7.67
N ALA A 98 -5.84 -13.75 -7.26
CA ALA A 98 -6.33 -12.97 -6.13
C ALA A 98 -7.51 -12.10 -6.56
N LYS A 99 -8.29 -11.67 -5.57
CA LYS A 99 -9.41 -10.76 -5.77
C LYS A 99 -9.15 -9.42 -5.10
N ILE A 100 -9.70 -8.35 -5.68
CA ILE A 100 -9.51 -6.98 -5.24
C ILE A 100 -10.82 -6.37 -4.77
N LEU A 101 -10.77 -5.69 -3.62
CA LEU A 101 -11.76 -4.73 -3.17
C LEU A 101 -11.15 -3.33 -3.30
N MET A 102 -11.72 -2.52 -4.18
CA MET A 102 -11.16 -1.21 -4.52
C MET A 102 -11.90 -0.09 -3.80
N GLY A 103 -11.19 0.67 -2.98
CA GLY A 103 -11.68 1.93 -2.41
C GLY A 103 -11.52 3.10 -3.36
N THR A 104 -12.48 4.02 -3.31
CA THR A 104 -12.37 5.36 -3.90
C THR A 104 -12.70 6.37 -2.80
N GLN A 105 -11.99 7.49 -2.81
CA GLN A 105 -12.14 8.52 -1.79
C GLN A 105 -13.28 9.47 -2.15
N ILE A 106 -13.89 10.06 -1.13
CA ILE A 106 -14.78 11.22 -1.28
C ILE A 106 -14.21 12.29 -0.37
N THR A 107 -14.01 13.47 -0.92
CA THR A 107 -13.46 14.64 -0.24
C THR A 107 -14.45 15.82 -0.35
N CYS A 108 -13.99 17.03 -0.06
CA CYS A 108 -14.73 18.26 -0.35
C CYS A 108 -14.27 18.93 -1.65
N ASN A 109 -13.40 18.27 -2.42
CA ASN A 109 -12.86 18.76 -3.67
C ASN A 109 -13.33 17.86 -4.84
N ASP A 110 -14.34 18.34 -5.57
CA ASP A 110 -14.93 17.61 -6.70
C ASP A 110 -13.91 17.26 -7.79
N GLU A 111 -12.88 18.09 -8.01
CA GLU A 111 -11.87 17.84 -9.04
C GLU A 111 -10.97 16.66 -8.63
N GLU A 112 -10.58 16.60 -7.36
CA GLU A 112 -9.79 15.48 -6.81
C GLU A 112 -10.60 14.18 -6.80
N ASP A 113 -11.87 14.23 -6.42
CA ASP A 113 -12.76 13.07 -6.40
C ASP A 113 -13.00 12.53 -7.82
N ASN A 114 -13.21 13.42 -8.79
CA ASN A 114 -13.33 13.02 -10.20
C ASN A 114 -12.03 12.38 -10.70
N GLN A 115 -10.87 12.91 -10.33
CA GLN A 115 -9.59 12.36 -10.73
C GLN A 115 -9.30 11.00 -10.10
N ASP A 116 -9.61 10.81 -8.81
CA ASP A 116 -9.53 9.51 -8.13
C ASP A 116 -10.46 8.48 -8.79
N TRP A 117 -11.66 8.90 -9.20
CA TRP A 117 -12.57 8.04 -9.93
C TRP A 117 -12.05 7.64 -11.31
N GLU A 118 -11.48 8.57 -12.08
CA GLU A 118 -10.85 8.25 -13.37
C GLU A 118 -9.70 7.25 -13.20
N TRP A 119 -8.85 7.44 -12.19
CA TRP A 119 -7.78 6.51 -11.89
C TRP A 119 -8.28 5.15 -11.41
N THR A 120 -9.34 5.12 -10.61
CA THR A 120 -10.00 3.88 -10.20
C THR A 120 -10.48 3.08 -11.40
N LYS A 121 -11.13 3.72 -12.38
CA LYS A 121 -11.56 3.05 -13.60
C LYS A 121 -10.38 2.50 -14.40
N GLN A 122 -9.33 3.30 -14.59
CA GLN A 122 -8.13 2.87 -15.33
C GLN A 122 -7.43 1.70 -14.64
N PHE A 123 -7.28 1.75 -13.32
CA PHE A 123 -6.70 0.67 -12.54
C PHE A 123 -7.54 -0.61 -12.66
N LEU A 124 -8.87 -0.50 -12.52
CA LEU A 124 -9.78 -1.66 -12.62
C LEU A 124 -9.78 -2.31 -14.02
N GLN A 125 -9.46 -1.56 -15.08
CA GLN A 125 -9.33 -2.10 -16.43
C GLN A 125 -8.15 -3.08 -16.61
N LEU A 126 -7.23 -3.16 -15.64
CA LEU A 126 -6.12 -4.11 -15.65
C LEU A 126 -6.52 -5.53 -15.24
N PHE A 127 -7.72 -5.72 -14.68
CA PHE A 127 -8.18 -6.97 -14.09
C PHE A 127 -9.35 -7.56 -14.85
N THR A 128 -9.59 -8.85 -14.66
CA THR A 128 -10.81 -9.50 -15.15
C THR A 128 -11.99 -9.24 -14.19
N PRO A 129 -13.26 -9.31 -14.67
CA PRO A 129 -14.41 -9.14 -13.80
C PRO A 129 -14.43 -10.10 -12.58
N ASP A 130 -13.94 -11.33 -12.74
CA ASP A 130 -13.90 -12.34 -11.66
C ASP A 130 -12.93 -11.99 -10.52
N GLN A 131 -11.95 -11.14 -10.81
CA GLN A 131 -10.97 -10.64 -9.84
C GLN A 131 -11.50 -9.44 -9.06
N ILE A 132 -12.59 -8.80 -9.48
CA ILE A 132 -13.12 -7.61 -8.79
C ILE A 132 -14.22 -8.06 -7.82
N MET A 133 -13.94 -8.01 -6.52
CA MET A 133 -14.95 -8.26 -5.48
C MET A 133 -15.97 -7.13 -5.39
N GLY A 134 -15.54 -5.90 -5.64
CA GLY A 134 -16.38 -4.73 -5.56
C GLY A 134 -15.59 -3.43 -5.44
N VAL A 135 -16.35 -2.34 -5.38
CA VAL A 135 -15.84 -0.99 -5.17
C VAL A 135 -16.50 -0.41 -3.92
N SER A 136 -15.72 0.11 -2.98
CA SER A 136 -16.21 0.86 -1.83
C SER A 136 -16.05 2.35 -2.08
N VAL A 137 -17.15 3.08 -2.03
CA VAL A 137 -17.17 4.52 -2.32
C VAL A 137 -17.18 5.30 -1.00
N GLY A 138 -16.14 6.11 -0.81
CA GLY A 138 -15.92 6.86 0.43
C GLY A 138 -15.32 6.03 1.56
N ASN A 139 -14.70 6.72 2.52
CA ASN A 139 -14.29 6.15 3.80
C ASN A 139 -14.88 7.04 4.91
N GLU A 140 -15.56 6.42 5.89
CA GLU A 140 -16.10 7.12 7.06
C GLU A 140 -17.00 8.32 6.67
N LEU A 141 -17.87 8.14 5.67
CA LEU A 141 -18.76 9.19 5.17
C LEU A 141 -19.66 9.77 6.29
N GLU A 142 -19.96 8.97 7.30
CA GLU A 142 -20.68 9.37 8.50
C GLU A 142 -19.93 10.38 9.38
N LEU A 143 -18.65 10.64 9.13
CA LEU A 143 -17.84 11.63 9.82
C LEU A 143 -17.69 12.94 9.02
N LEU A 144 -18.09 12.97 7.74
CA LEU A 144 -17.94 14.17 6.91
C LEU A 144 -18.66 15.40 7.47
N TRP A 145 -19.82 15.22 8.11
CA TRP A 145 -20.55 16.33 8.74
C TRP A 145 -19.87 16.89 10.00
N LYS A 146 -18.89 16.16 10.56
CA LYS A 146 -18.12 16.59 11.76
C LYS A 146 -16.83 17.32 11.42
N LYS A 147 -16.29 17.12 10.21
CA LYS A 147 -15.10 17.85 9.77
C LYS A 147 -15.47 19.32 9.57
N THR A 148 -14.89 20.20 10.39
CA THR A 148 -14.98 21.63 10.16
C THR A 148 -14.02 22.02 9.04
N SER A 149 -14.16 23.22 8.49
CA SER A 149 -13.28 23.77 7.43
C SER A 149 -11.80 23.88 7.84
N GLU A 150 -11.46 23.57 9.08
CA GLU A 150 -10.09 23.57 9.61
C GLU A 150 -9.42 22.18 9.51
N ASP A 151 -10.20 21.11 9.28
CA ASP A 151 -9.74 19.72 9.16
C ASP A 151 -9.74 19.20 7.70
N ALA A 152 -10.00 20.09 6.73
CA ALA A 152 -10.10 19.80 5.30
C ALA A 152 -8.81 20.18 4.56
#